data_AF-A0A255HA20-F1
#
_entry.id   AF-A0A255HA20-F1
#
_cell.length_a   1.000
_cell.length_b   1.000
_cell.length_c   1.000
_cell.angle_alpha   90.00
_cell.angle_beta   90.00
_cell.angle_gamma   90.00
#
_symmetry.space_group_name_H-M   'P 1'
#
loop_
_entity.id
_entity.type
_entity.pdbx_description
1 polymer ?
#
loop_
_entity_poly.entity_id
_entity_poly.type
_entity_poly.pdbx_seq_one_letter_code
_entity_poly.pdbx_strand_id
1 'polypeptide(L)'
;MQGFKEFLMKGNLIELAVAFIMGTAFAAVVKAFAGILMDLVGLIFKVPDLSNTPVMGINIGVFLTALIGFIMTALVLYLAVVKPYEAYKKMRGITDEKTATETELLAEIRDLLAGR
;
A
#
# COMPACT_ATOMS: atom_id res chain seq x y z
N MET A 1 -31.69 -16.66 -7.07
CA MET A 1 -31.04 -15.46 -7.64
C MET A 1 -31.28 -14.18 -6.82
N GLN A 2 -32.46 -13.99 -6.19
CA GLN A 2 -32.73 -12.81 -5.34
C GLN A 2 -31.80 -12.70 -4.11
N GLY A 3 -31.62 -13.78 -3.34
CA GLY A 3 -30.76 -13.75 -2.15
C GLY A 3 -29.26 -13.51 -2.42
N PHE A 4 -28.77 -13.87 -3.61
CA PHE A 4 -27.39 -13.56 -4.03
C PHE A 4 -27.22 -12.08 -4.36
N LYS A 5 -28.22 -11.47 -5.02
CA LYS A 5 -28.25 -10.02 -5.27
C LYS A 5 -28.34 -9.24 -3.95
N GLU A 6 -29.17 -9.66 -3.00
CA GLU A 6 -29.27 -9.04 -1.66
C GLU A 6 -27.99 -9.18 -0.84
N PHE A 7 -27.26 -10.29 -0.97
CA PHE A 7 -25.94 -10.46 -0.36
C PHE A 7 -24.88 -9.54 -0.96
N LEU A 8 -24.84 -9.42 -2.30
CA LEU A 8 -23.95 -8.50 -2.99
C LEU A 8 -24.30 -7.04 -2.69
N MET A 9 -25.59 -6.69 -2.58
CA MET A 9 -26.04 -5.34 -2.26
C MET A 9 -25.80 -4.95 -0.79
N LYS A 10 -25.23 -5.82 0.04
CA LYS A 10 -24.61 -5.40 1.31
C LYS A 10 -23.40 -4.54 0.96
N GLY A 11 -23.53 -3.22 1.10
CA GLY A 11 -22.54 -2.22 0.65
C GLY A 11 -21.09 -2.52 1.04
N ASN A 12 -20.87 -3.11 2.22
CA ASN A 12 -19.55 -3.51 2.69
C ASN A 12 -18.82 -4.53 1.78
N LEU A 13 -19.55 -5.41 1.06
CA LEU A 13 -18.94 -6.44 0.22
C LEU A 13 -18.45 -5.88 -1.13
N ILE A 14 -19.22 -4.98 -1.74
CA ILE A 14 -18.87 -4.35 -3.01
C ILE A 14 -17.65 -3.45 -2.82
N GLU A 15 -17.64 -2.63 -1.76
CA GLU A 15 -16.50 -1.76 -1.45
C GLU A 15 -15.22 -2.56 -1.22
N LEU A 16 -15.31 -3.66 -0.45
CA LEU A 16 -14.17 -4.54 -0.21
C LEU A 16 -13.68 -5.24 -1.48
N ALA A 17 -14.60 -5.70 -2.33
CA ALA A 17 -14.26 -6.33 -3.60
C ALA A 17 -13.54 -5.36 -4.54
N VAL A 18 -14.04 -4.12 -4.66
CA VAL A 18 -13.41 -3.07 -5.48
C VAL A 18 -12.03 -2.72 -4.91
N ALA A 19 -11.91 -2.53 -3.61
CA ALA A 19 -10.63 -2.23 -2.95
C ALA A 19 -9.59 -3.33 -3.21
N PHE A 20 -9.98 -4.61 -3.15
CA PHE A 20 -9.09 -5.73 -3.41
C PHE A 20 -8.62 -5.79 -4.87
N ILE A 21 -9.55 -5.63 -5.83
CA ILE A 21 -9.23 -5.64 -7.26
C ILE A 21 -8.30 -4.46 -7.60
N MET A 22 -8.61 -3.26 -7.09
CA MET A 22 -7.76 -2.09 -7.27
C MET A 22 -6.38 -2.26 -6.63
N GLY A 23 -6.31 -2.86 -5.44
CA GLY A 23 -5.05 -3.14 -4.75
C GLY A 23 -4.15 -4.10 -5.53
N THR A 24 -4.72 -5.18 -6.07
CA THR A 24 -3.96 -6.16 -6.88
C THR A 24 -3.52 -5.59 -8.22
N ALA A 25 -4.37 -4.81 -8.90
CA ALA A 25 -4.00 -4.12 -10.13
C ALA A 25 -2.89 -3.09 -9.89
N PHE A 26 -2.99 -2.31 -8.81
CA PHE A 26 -1.98 -1.32 -8.44
C PHE A 26 -0.62 -1.97 -8.10
N ALA A 27 -0.63 -3.08 -7.37
CA ALA A 27 0.59 -3.83 -7.05
C ALA A 27 1.36 -4.26 -8.32
N ALA A 28 0.64 -4.63 -9.40
CA ALA A 28 1.27 -4.98 -10.67
C ALA A 28 1.99 -3.78 -11.31
N VAL A 29 1.39 -2.59 -11.26
CA VAL A 29 2.00 -1.34 -11.78
C VAL A 29 3.27 -1.00 -11.00
N VAL A 30 3.21 -1.07 -9.66
CA VAL A 30 4.37 -0.79 -8.80
C VAL A 30 5.48 -1.80 -9.04
N LYS A 31 5.14 -3.08 -9.20
CA LYS A 31 6.12 -4.12 -9.53
C LYS A 31 6.81 -3.87 -10.87
N ALA A 32 6.06 -3.48 -11.89
CA ALA A 32 6.64 -3.12 -13.20
C ALA A 32 7.60 -1.93 -13.10
N PHE A 33 7.22 -0.89 -12.35
CA PHE A 33 8.06 0.28 -12.14
C PHE A 33 9.31 -0.03 -11.30
N ALA A 34 9.18 -0.86 -10.25
CA ALA A 34 10.32 -1.33 -9.48
C ALA A 34 11.29 -2.14 -10.34
N GLY A 35 10.79 -2.97 -11.27
CA GLY A 35 11.60 -3.67 -12.26
C GLY A 35 12.44 -2.73 -13.12
N ILE A 36 11.85 -1.66 -13.67
CA ILE A 36 12.57 -0.65 -14.44
C ILE A 36 13.69 -0.01 -13.61
N LEU A 37 13.45 0.29 -12.33
CA LEU A 37 14.49 0.83 -11.45
C LEU A 37 15.59 -0.20 -11.16
N MET A 38 15.25 -1.48 -11.00
CA MET A 38 16.25 -2.54 -10.84
C MET A 38 17.13 -2.67 -12.07
N ASP A 39 16.57 -2.59 -13.27
CA ASP A 39 17.33 -2.65 -14.53
C ASP A 39 18.31 -1.47 -14.64
N LEU A 40 17.86 -0.26 -14.27
CA LEU A 40 18.70 0.94 -14.22
C LEU A 40 19.83 0.82 -13.19
N VAL A 41 19.54 0.30 -12.00
CA VAL A 41 20.54 0.05 -10.96
C VAL A 41 21.52 -1.04 -11.42
N GLY A 42 21.03 -2.12 -12.03
CA GLY A 42 21.86 -3.20 -12.58
C GLY A 42 22.84 -2.72 -13.65
N LEU A 43 22.40 -1.81 -14.52
CA LEU A 43 23.24 -1.19 -15.55
C LEU A 43 24.37 -0.32 -14.96
N ILE A 44 24.11 0.39 -13.86
CA ILE A 44 25.09 1.25 -13.18
C ILE A 44 26.11 0.42 -12.39
N PHE A 45 25.65 -0.58 -11.64
CA PHE A 45 26.50 -1.34 -10.72
C PHE A 45 27.18 -2.56 -11.36
N LYS A 46 26.86 -2.92 -12.62
CA LYS A 46 27.38 -4.13 -13.31
C LYS A 46 27.29 -5.38 -12.44
N VAL A 47 26.26 -5.48 -11.60
CA VAL A 47 26.05 -6.64 -10.74
C VAL A 47 25.59 -7.78 -11.65
N PRO A 48 26.37 -8.87 -11.77
CA PRO A 48 25.91 -10.03 -12.53
C PRO A 48 24.69 -10.61 -11.81
N ASP A 49 23.80 -11.22 -12.59
CA ASP A 49 22.63 -11.95 -12.13
C ASP A 49 23.07 -13.00 -11.09
N LEU A 50 22.99 -12.65 -9.79
CA LEU A 50 23.43 -13.52 -8.68
C LEU A 50 22.63 -14.83 -8.66
N SER A 51 21.47 -14.82 -9.29
CA SER A 51 20.56 -15.93 -9.58
C SER A 51 21.28 -17.20 -10.09
N ASN A 52 22.41 -17.05 -10.81
CA ASN A 52 23.11 -18.15 -11.48
C ASN A 52 24.46 -18.55 -10.88
N THR A 53 24.86 -18.04 -9.71
CA THR A 53 26.08 -18.51 -9.02
C THR A 53 25.73 -19.48 -7.90
N PRO A 54 25.70 -20.80 -8.13
CA PRO A 54 25.54 -21.77 -7.05
C PRO A 54 26.78 -21.71 -6.15
N VAL A 55 26.63 -21.13 -4.96
CA VAL A 55 27.62 -21.26 -3.89
C VAL A 55 27.24 -22.52 -3.12
N MET A 56 28.03 -23.58 -3.25
CA MET A 56 27.91 -24.78 -2.40
C MET A 56 26.56 -25.52 -2.52
N GLY A 57 25.93 -25.50 -3.69
CA GLY A 57 24.65 -26.22 -3.94
C GLY A 57 23.41 -25.52 -3.39
N ILE A 58 23.55 -24.34 -2.78
CA ILE A 58 22.45 -23.51 -2.29
C ILE A 58 22.41 -22.23 -3.11
N ASN A 59 21.27 -21.97 -3.77
CA ASN A 59 21.07 -20.77 -4.60
C ASN A 59 20.78 -19.53 -3.73
N ILE A 60 21.75 -19.13 -2.90
CA ILE A 60 21.69 -17.91 -2.07
C ILE A 60 21.46 -16.67 -2.95
N GLY A 61 21.94 -16.69 -4.19
CA GLY A 61 21.75 -15.61 -5.14
C GLY A 61 20.28 -15.33 -5.49
N VAL A 62 19.42 -16.35 -5.60
CA VAL A 62 17.98 -16.15 -5.85
C VAL A 62 17.32 -15.46 -4.66
N PHE A 63 17.70 -15.85 -3.44
CA PHE A 63 17.21 -15.19 -2.23
C PHE A 63 17.67 -13.73 -2.15
N LEU A 64 18.94 -13.46 -2.45
CA LEU A 64 19.47 -12.09 -2.44
C LEU A 64 18.80 -11.21 -3.49
N THR A 65 18.59 -11.72 -4.71
CA THR A 65 17.84 -11.03 -5.77
C THR A 65 16.41 -10.73 -5.32
N ALA A 66 15.73 -11.69 -4.69
CA ALA A 66 14.38 -11.49 -4.16
C ALA A 66 14.35 -10.44 -3.03
N LEU A 67 15.35 -10.44 -2.14
CA LEU A 67 15.47 -9.47 -1.06
C LEU A 67 15.70 -8.05 -1.58
N ILE A 68 16.60 -7.88 -2.55
CA ILE A 68 16.84 -6.58 -3.20
C ILE A 68 15.56 -6.12 -3.92
N GLY A 69 14.85 -7.04 -4.60
CA GLY A 69 13.57 -6.74 -5.27
C GLY A 69 12.48 -6.30 -4.31
N PHE A 70 12.42 -6.91 -3.13
CA PHE A 70 11.52 -6.50 -2.07
C PHE A 70 11.83 -5.09 -1.57
N ILE A 71 13.10 -4.78 -1.27
CA ILE A 71 13.53 -3.44 -0.83
C ILE A 71 13.23 -2.38 -1.88
N MET A 72 13.49 -2.67 -3.16
CA MET A 72 13.21 -1.74 -4.26
C MET A 72 11.71 -1.48 -4.43
N THR A 73 10.88 -2.53 -4.36
CA THR A 73 9.42 -2.37 -4.44
C THR A 73 8.87 -1.58 -3.25
N ALA A 74 9.39 -1.82 -2.04
CA ALA A 74 9.03 -1.06 -0.85
C ALA A 74 9.43 0.42 -0.97
N LEU A 75 10.62 0.70 -1.52
CA LEU A 75 11.10 2.07 -1.78
C LEU A 75 10.18 2.80 -2.76
N VAL A 76 9.76 2.13 -3.83
CA VAL A 76 8.80 2.68 -4.80
C VAL A 76 7.46 2.97 -4.14
N LEU A 77 6.90 2.05 -3.36
CA LEU A 77 5.62 2.27 -2.66
C LEU A 77 5.71 3.47 -1.71
N TYR A 78 6.82 3.60 -0.97
CA TYR A 78 7.02 4.72 -0.07
C TYR A 78 7.08 6.06 -0.83
N LEU A 79 7.88 6.14 -1.90
CA LEU A 79 8.06 7.40 -2.63
C LEU A 79 6.83 7.75 -3.49
N ALA A 80 6.24 6.79 -4.19
CA ALA A 80 5.15 7.01 -5.13
C ALA A 80 3.77 7.12 -4.48
N VAL A 81 3.56 6.51 -3.31
CA VAL A 81 2.26 6.50 -2.62
C VAL A 81 2.33 7.21 -1.29
N VAL A 82 3.18 6.74 -0.38
CA VAL A 82 3.17 7.20 1.02
C VAL A 82 3.55 8.67 1.11
N LYS A 83 4.68 9.08 0.51
CA LYS A 83 5.15 10.46 0.56
C LYS A 83 4.18 11.48 -0.07
N PRO A 84 3.62 11.29 -1.28
CA PRO A 84 2.64 12.22 -1.82
C PRO A 84 1.32 12.17 -1.05
N TYR A 85 0.92 11.02 -0.52
CA TYR A 85 -0.26 10.91 0.34
C TYR A 85 -0.09 11.68 1.65
N GLU A 86 1.06 11.56 2.32
CA GLU A 86 1.42 12.33 3.51
C GLU A 86 1.49 13.83 3.21
N ALA A 87 2.11 14.21 2.08
CA ALA A 87 2.16 15.60 1.65
C ALA A 87 0.76 16.17 1.37
N TYR A 88 -0.10 15.39 0.71
CA TYR A 88 -1.48 15.75 0.42
C TYR A 88 -2.32 15.86 1.71
N LYS A 89 -2.20 14.90 2.64
CA LYS A 89 -2.86 14.92 3.96
C LYS A 89 -2.47 16.17 4.75
N LYS A 90 -1.17 16.49 4.78
CA LYS A 90 -0.65 17.68 5.45
C LYS A 90 -1.15 18.98 4.80
N MET A 91 -1.24 19.02 3.47
CA MET A 91 -1.67 20.21 2.72
C MET A 91 -3.17 20.48 2.83
N ARG A 92 -3.99 19.44 2.93
CA ARG A 92 -5.45 19.58 3.08
C ARG A 92 -5.94 19.63 4.52
N GLY A 93 -5.04 19.49 5.52
CA GLY A 93 -5.45 19.45 6.93
C GLY A 93 -6.50 18.37 7.20
N ILE A 94 -6.47 17.27 6.44
CA ILE A 94 -7.40 16.15 6.62
C ILE A 94 -6.96 15.44 7.89
N THR A 95 -7.45 15.95 9.03
CA THR A 95 -7.67 15.14 10.23
C THR A 95 -8.69 14.09 9.81
N ASP A 96 -8.51 12.82 10.20
CA ASP A 96 -9.45 11.76 9.86
C ASP A 96 -10.88 12.17 10.26
N GLU A 97 -11.64 12.68 9.28
CA GLU A 97 -12.84 13.50 9.48
C GLU A 97 -13.96 12.71 10.16
N LYS A 98 -13.92 11.38 9.99
CA LYS A 98 -14.89 10.45 10.55
C LYS A 98 -14.70 10.19 12.05
N THR A 99 -13.47 10.25 12.55
CA THR A 99 -13.19 10.13 14.00
C THR A 99 -13.17 11.48 14.69
N ALA A 100 -12.73 12.55 14.00
CA ALA A 100 -12.75 13.90 14.53
C ALA A 100 -14.19 14.38 14.81
N THR A 101 -15.13 14.23 13.87
CA THR A 101 -16.52 14.68 14.07
C THR A 101 -17.25 13.94 15.19
N GLU A 102 -17.10 12.61 15.31
CA GLU A 102 -17.72 11.86 16.42
C GLU A 102 -17.11 12.25 17.78
N THR A 103 -15.79 12.42 17.86
CA THR A 103 -15.12 12.81 19.11
C THR A 103 -15.40 14.27 19.48
N GLU A 104 -15.51 15.17 18.51
CA GLU A 104 -15.94 16.56 18.70
C GLU A 104 -17.40 16.63 19.18
N LEU A 105 -18.31 15.88 18.57
CA LEU A 105 -19.71 15.80 19.01
C LEU A 105 -19.83 15.20 20.41
N LEU A 106 -19.06 14.17 20.75
CA LEU A 106 -19.04 13.58 22.08
C LEU A 106 -18.44 14.54 23.12
N ALA A 107 -17.44 15.36 22.74
CA ALA A 107 -16.90 16.40 23.60
C ALA A 107 -17.94 17.50 23.86
N GLU A 108 -18.68 17.92 22.82
CA GLU A 108 -19.76 18.90 22.94
C GLU A 108 -20.90 18.37 23.83
N ILE A 109 -21.31 17.11 23.65
CA ILE A 109 -22.32 16.46 24.51
C ILE A 109 -21.84 16.38 25.98
N ARG A 110 -20.57 16.05 26.22
CA ARG A 110 -19.99 16.02 27.58
C ARG A 110 -20.08 17.40 28.23
N ASP A 111 -19.71 18.44 27.50
CA ASP A 111 -19.68 19.81 28.03
C ASP A 111 -21.10 20.34 28.28
N LEU A 112 -22.08 19.99 27.42
CA LEU A 112 -23.50 20.28 27.62
C LEU A 112 -24.12 19.54 28.83
N LEU A 113 -23.63 18.33 29.14
CA LEU A 113 -24.07 17.56 30.32
C LEU A 113 -23.38 18.04 31.60
N ALA A 114 -22.12 18.50 31.53
CA ALA A 114 -21.41 19.06 32.68
C ALA A 114 -21.96 20.42 33.13
N GLY A 115 -22.60 21.16 32.21
CA GLY A 115 -23.29 22.43 32.49
C GLY A 115 -24.72 22.29 33.02
N ARG A 116 -25.20 21.06 33.25
CA ARG A 116 -26.53 20.73 33.79
C ARG A 116 -26.42 20.18 35.20
#